data_AF-A0A257NFP6-F1
#
_entry.id   AF-A0A257NFP6-F1
#
_cell.length_a   1.000
_cell.length_b   1.000
_cell.length_c   1.000
_cell.angle_alpha   90.00
_cell.angle_beta   90.00
_cell.angle_gamma   90.00
#
_symmetry.space_group_name_H-M   'P 1'
#
loop_
_entity.id
_entity.type
_entity.pdbx_description
1 polymer ?
#
loop_
_entity_poly.entity_id
_entity_poly.type
_entity_poly.pdbx_seq_one_letter_code
_entity_poly.pdbx_strand_id
1 'polypeptide(L)'
;MRNLKFLPAIIGAILAIALILFVAFHFIFLDLFVDLWWYQSLKLESYFWLRLLYKYFLSGAVTLTFFAIFFFHFWLASRYLGLSPPDDVLNNSDKRRRFQRFSDVFMSGSIKVYTPISFVLAVFVAIPFYNQWETSLLFFFGRNSGITETIFGNDTSF
;
A
#
# COMPACT_ATOMS: atom_id res chain seq x y z
N MET A 1 35.68 24.85 28.14
CA MET A 1 36.34 24.35 26.90
C MET A 1 36.35 22.80 26.83
N ARG A 2 35.21 22.11 27.04
CA ARG A 2 35.16 20.63 27.19
C ARG A 2 34.50 19.89 26.01
N ASN A 3 33.91 20.61 25.04
CA ASN A 3 33.12 20.01 23.96
C ASN A 3 33.89 19.80 22.64
N LEU A 4 35.12 20.31 22.53
CA LEU A 4 35.95 20.18 21.31
C LEU A 4 36.45 18.73 21.07
N LYS A 5 36.47 17.87 22.10
CA LYS A 5 36.91 16.47 21.98
C LYS A 5 35.93 15.58 21.22
N PHE A 6 34.65 15.96 21.15
CA PHE A 6 33.60 15.21 20.45
C PHE A 6 33.39 15.67 19.00
N LEU A 7 33.96 16.81 18.59
CA LEU A 7 33.90 17.28 17.21
C LEU A 7 34.38 16.26 16.17
N PRO A 8 35.54 15.58 16.34
CA PRO A 8 35.96 14.58 15.36
C PRO A 8 35.00 13.38 15.31
N ALA A 9 34.40 12.99 16.45
CA ALA A 9 33.41 11.91 16.49
C ALA A 9 32.09 12.32 15.80
N ILE A 10 31.64 13.56 15.99
CA ILE A 10 30.45 14.11 15.33
C ILE A 10 30.68 14.23 13.82
N ILE A 11 31.84 14.76 13.40
CA ILE A 11 32.20 14.86 11.98
C ILE A 11 32.27 13.45 11.35
N GLY A 12 32.88 12.48 12.04
CA GLY A 12 32.91 11.09 11.59
C GLY A 12 31.51 10.48 11.45
N ALA A 13 30.62 10.72 12.40
CA ALA A 13 29.23 10.25 12.34
C ALA A 13 28.46 10.89 11.20
N ILE A 14 28.62 12.21 10.98
CA ILE A 14 27.97 12.92 9.86
C ILE A 14 28.48 12.37 8.52
N LEU A 15 29.78 12.16 8.37
CA LEU A 15 30.35 11.59 7.14
C LEU A 15 29.85 10.16 6.90
N ALA A 16 29.76 9.34 7.95
CA ALA A 16 29.22 7.99 7.84
C ALA A 16 27.74 8.00 7.41
N ILE A 17 26.91 8.86 8.03
CA ILE A 17 25.50 9.02 7.67
C ILE A 17 25.38 9.54 6.23
N ALA A 18 26.16 10.54 5.85
CA ALA A 18 26.17 11.09 4.50
C ALA A 18 26.54 10.04 3.46
N LEU A 19 27.54 9.20 3.76
CA LEU A 19 27.93 8.08 2.88
C LEU A 19 26.79 7.05 2.74
N ILE A 20 26.15 6.67 3.85
CA ILE A 20 25.01 5.74 3.83
C ILE A 20 23.87 6.30 2.99
N LEU A 21 23.52 7.57 3.21
CA LEU A 21 22.47 8.25 2.45
C LEU A 21 22.82 8.38 0.98
N PHE A 22 24.08 8.67 0.64
CA PHE A 22 24.55 8.73 -0.75
C PHE A 22 24.42 7.38 -1.45
N VAL A 23 24.89 6.31 -0.81
CA VAL A 23 24.76 4.94 -1.35
C VAL A 23 23.29 4.55 -1.50
N ALA A 24 22.47 4.79 -0.48
CA ALA A 24 21.04 4.49 -0.53
C ALA A 24 20.34 5.28 -1.65
N PHE A 25 20.65 6.57 -1.81
CA PHE A 25 20.11 7.41 -2.87
C PHE A 25 20.49 6.86 -4.25
N HIS A 26 21.76 6.50 -4.43
CA HIS A 26 22.23 5.93 -5.69
C HIS A 26 21.47 4.65 -6.06
N PHE A 27 21.34 3.69 -5.14
CA PHE A 27 20.63 2.44 -5.42
C PHE A 27 19.13 2.63 -5.68
N ILE A 28 18.48 3.61 -5.07
CA ILE A 28 17.03 3.80 -5.18
C ILE A 28 16.66 4.66 -6.40
N PHE A 29 17.46 5.67 -6.72
CA PHE A 29 17.08 6.70 -7.70
C PHE A 29 17.89 6.67 -8.99
N LEU A 30 18.99 5.93 -9.08
CA LEU A 30 19.80 5.92 -10.31
C LEU A 30 18.99 5.52 -11.53
N ASP A 31 18.20 4.44 -11.44
CA ASP A 31 17.34 3.99 -12.54
C ASP A 31 16.35 5.09 -12.96
N LEU A 32 15.76 5.80 -12.00
CA LEU A 32 14.84 6.92 -12.26
C LEU A 32 15.53 8.03 -13.06
N PHE A 33 16.75 8.42 -12.67
CA PHE A 33 17.48 9.51 -13.35
C PHE A 33 17.99 9.08 -14.73
N VAL A 34 18.49 7.85 -14.85
CA VAL A 34 18.91 7.29 -16.13
C VAL A 34 17.75 7.27 -17.12
N ASP A 35 16.58 6.77 -16.69
CA ASP A 35 15.38 6.78 -17.52
C ASP A 35 14.93 8.21 -17.83
N LEU A 36 14.86 9.10 -16.84
CA LEU A 36 14.44 10.49 -17.04
C LEU A 36 15.32 11.21 -18.08
N TRP A 37 16.64 11.09 -17.97
CA TRP A 37 17.57 11.68 -18.94
C TRP A 37 17.47 11.03 -20.32
N TRP A 38 17.24 9.72 -20.38
CA TRP A 38 16.98 9.02 -21.64
C TRP A 38 15.72 9.59 -22.33
N TYR A 39 14.59 9.66 -21.62
CA TYR A 39 13.34 10.22 -22.17
C TYR A 39 13.47 11.70 -22.53
N GLN A 40 14.21 12.50 -21.76
CA GLN A 40 14.52 13.89 -22.10
C GLN A 40 15.30 14.00 -23.42
N SER A 41 16.30 13.15 -23.64
CA SER A 41 17.09 13.16 -24.88
C SER A 41 16.25 12.93 -26.14
N LEU A 42 15.15 12.19 -25.99
CA LEU A 42 14.18 11.87 -27.05
C LEU A 42 13.04 12.90 -27.16
N LYS A 43 13.03 13.96 -26.33
CA LYS A 43 11.91 14.92 -26.20
C LYS A 43 10.59 14.26 -25.77
N LEU A 44 10.67 13.17 -25.00
CA LEU A 44 9.54 12.38 -24.50
C LEU A 44 9.37 12.49 -22.96
N GLU A 45 9.90 13.55 -22.35
CA GLU A 45 9.83 13.76 -20.90
C GLU A 45 8.39 13.72 -20.35
N SER A 46 7.44 14.37 -21.03
CA SER A 46 6.03 14.36 -20.61
C SER A 46 5.45 12.94 -20.56
N TYR A 47 5.84 12.07 -21.50
CA TYR A 47 5.40 10.68 -21.53
C TYR A 47 6.00 9.87 -20.38
N PHE A 48 7.27 10.12 -20.01
CA PHE A 48 7.88 9.50 -18.83
C PHE A 48 7.08 9.79 -17.56
N TRP A 49 6.77 11.05 -17.29
CA TRP A 49 5.96 11.44 -16.13
C TRP A 49 4.56 10.86 -16.20
N LEU A 50 3.93 10.84 -17.37
CA LEU A 50 2.62 10.22 -17.57
C LEU A 50 2.66 8.73 -17.18
N ARG A 51 3.61 7.97 -17.76
CA ARG A 51 3.81 6.54 -17.48
C ARG A 51 4.04 6.29 -15.99
N LEU A 52 4.95 7.06 -15.38
CA LEU A 52 5.32 6.92 -13.97
C LEU A 52 4.12 7.21 -13.05
N LEU A 53 3.42 8.32 -13.29
CA LEU A 53 2.28 8.74 -12.46
C LEU A 53 1.09 7.79 -12.61
N TYR A 54 0.80 7.31 -13.82
CA TYR A 54 -0.33 6.41 -14.07
C TYR A 54 -0.18 5.07 -13.33
N LYS A 55 1.04 4.53 -13.25
CA LYS A 55 1.35 3.35 -12.42
C LYS A 55 0.89 3.55 -10.96
N TYR A 56 1.23 4.71 -10.37
CA TYR A 56 0.89 5.00 -8.97
C TYR A 56 -0.57 5.41 -8.79
N PHE A 57 -1.15 6.17 -9.71
CA PHE A 57 -2.56 6.55 -9.65
C PHE A 57 -3.48 5.35 -9.75
N LEU A 58 -3.25 4.45 -10.72
CA LEU A 58 -4.08 3.26 -10.87
C LEU A 58 -3.99 2.37 -9.64
N SER A 59 -2.76 2.00 -9.24
CA SER A 59 -2.57 1.09 -8.11
C SER A 59 -3.03 1.71 -6.79
N GLY A 60 -2.83 3.01 -6.62
CA GLY A 60 -3.34 3.78 -5.48
C GLY A 60 -4.86 3.85 -5.44
N ALA A 61 -5.51 4.08 -6.59
CA ALA A 61 -6.96 4.09 -6.70
C ALA A 61 -7.57 2.73 -6.35
N VAL A 62 -7.03 1.64 -6.92
CA VAL A 62 -7.47 0.26 -6.62
C VAL A 62 -7.31 -0.04 -5.12
N THR A 63 -6.17 0.30 -4.54
CA THR A 63 -5.93 0.11 -3.10
C THR A 63 -6.91 0.92 -2.26
N LEU A 64 -7.18 2.17 -2.63
CA LEU A 64 -8.15 3.02 -1.92
C LEU A 64 -9.56 2.44 -2.02
N THR A 65 -9.96 1.94 -3.19
CA THR A 65 -11.26 1.28 -3.38
C THR A 65 -11.40 0.05 -2.49
N PHE A 66 -10.44 -0.87 -2.50
CA PHE A 66 -10.49 -2.06 -1.63
C PHE A 66 -10.38 -1.69 -0.16
N PHE A 67 -9.57 -0.69 0.18
CA PHE A 67 -9.49 -0.16 1.54
C PHE A 67 -10.85 0.35 2.00
N ALA A 68 -11.55 1.15 1.17
CA ALA A 68 -12.88 1.63 1.48
C ALA A 68 -13.86 0.46 1.67
N ILE A 69 -13.85 -0.54 0.79
CA ILE A 69 -14.70 -1.74 0.92
C ILE A 69 -14.47 -2.44 2.25
N PHE A 70 -13.22 -2.78 2.60
CA PHE A 70 -12.90 -3.46 3.86
C PHE A 70 -13.19 -2.58 5.07
N PHE A 71 -12.84 -1.30 5.00
CA PHE A 71 -13.06 -0.34 6.07
C PHE A 71 -14.55 -0.20 6.37
N PHE A 72 -15.38 0.02 5.36
CA PHE A 72 -16.83 0.11 5.54
C PHE A 72 -17.42 -1.22 6.02
N HIS A 73 -16.91 -2.35 5.54
CA HIS A 73 -17.32 -3.67 6.01
C HIS A 73 -17.06 -3.83 7.52
N PHE A 74 -15.84 -3.55 7.99
CA PHE A 74 -15.51 -3.65 9.42
C PHE A 74 -16.19 -2.58 10.28
N TRP A 75 -16.34 -1.37 9.75
CA TRP A 75 -17.08 -0.30 10.43
C TRP A 75 -18.54 -0.70 10.64
N LEU A 76 -19.22 -1.21 9.61
CA LEU A 76 -20.58 -1.72 9.72
C LEU A 76 -20.63 -2.91 10.70
N ALA A 77 -19.72 -3.86 10.56
CA ALA A 77 -19.60 -5.00 11.45
C ALA A 77 -19.50 -4.56 12.92
N SER A 78 -18.61 -3.62 13.24
CA SER A 78 -18.43 -3.12 14.62
C SER A 78 -19.69 -2.51 15.22
N ARG A 79 -20.54 -1.90 14.39
CA ARG A 79 -21.75 -1.21 14.83
C ARG A 79 -22.96 -2.14 14.99
N TYR A 80 -23.02 -3.21 14.20
CA TYR A 80 -24.21 -4.07 14.11
C TYR A 80 -24.00 -5.49 14.66
N LEU A 81 -22.77 -5.97 14.87
CA LEU A 81 -22.52 -7.27 15.50
C LEU A 81 -22.62 -7.17 17.02
N GLY A 82 -23.71 -7.70 17.58
CA GLY A 82 -23.76 -8.11 18.98
C GLY A 82 -22.96 -9.40 19.16
N LEU A 83 -21.78 -9.34 19.77
CA LEU A 83 -20.98 -10.52 20.08
C LEU A 83 -21.63 -11.30 21.24
N SER A 84 -22.09 -12.54 20.99
CA SER A 84 -22.56 -13.44 22.04
C SER A 84 -21.38 -14.24 22.61
N PRO A 85 -21.01 -14.08 23.89
CA PRO A 85 -19.92 -14.85 24.49
C PRO A 85 -20.29 -16.35 24.58
N PRO A 86 -19.39 -17.26 24.18
CA PRO A 86 -19.55 -18.69 24.39
C PRO A 86 -19.61 -19.09 25.88
N ASP A 87 -20.33 -20.16 26.22
CA ASP A 87 -20.57 -20.59 27.61
C ASP A 87 -19.28 -20.94 28.40
N ASP A 88 -18.24 -21.43 27.71
CA ASP A 88 -16.94 -21.73 28.31
C ASP A 88 -16.16 -20.47 28.72
N VAL A 89 -16.42 -19.35 28.04
CA VAL A 89 -15.88 -18.02 28.35
C VAL A 89 -16.65 -17.38 29.51
N LEU A 90 -17.96 -17.65 29.64
CA LEU A 90 -18.78 -17.17 30.76
C LEU A 90 -18.36 -17.78 32.10
N ASN A 91 -18.02 -19.07 32.08
CA ASN A 91 -17.66 -19.86 33.26
C ASN A 91 -16.27 -19.56 33.84
N ASN A 92 -15.37 -18.92 33.08
CA ASN A 92 -14.03 -18.55 33.54
C ASN A 92 -13.86 -17.03 33.59
N SER A 93 -13.64 -16.48 34.78
CA SER A 93 -13.52 -15.04 35.02
C SER A 93 -12.39 -14.37 34.23
N ASP A 94 -11.26 -15.04 34.04
CA ASP A 94 -10.12 -14.50 33.30
C ASP A 94 -10.39 -14.48 31.79
N LYS A 95 -11.01 -15.54 31.26
CA LYS A 95 -11.42 -15.60 29.86
C LYS A 95 -12.51 -14.56 29.55
N ARG A 96 -13.50 -14.43 30.43
CA ARG A 96 -14.57 -13.43 30.31
C ARG A 96 -14.02 -12.01 30.22
N ARG A 97 -13.08 -11.65 31.09
CA ARG A 97 -12.50 -10.30 31.13
C ARG A 97 -11.66 -9.99 29.89
N ARG A 98 -10.97 -10.99 29.32
CA ARG A 98 -10.24 -10.84 28.04
C ARG A 98 -11.19 -10.69 26.86
N PHE A 99 -12.25 -11.51 26.80
CA PHE A 99 -13.26 -11.41 25.76
C PHE A 99 -13.99 -10.07 25.80
N GLN A 100 -14.40 -9.60 26.98
CA GLN A 100 -15.04 -8.29 27.17
C GLN A 100 -14.15 -7.14 26.69
N ARG A 101 -12.85 -7.14 27.04
CA ARG A 101 -11.93 -6.11 26.54
C ARG A 101 -11.79 -6.13 25.01
N PHE A 102 -11.73 -7.32 24.42
CA PHE A 102 -11.65 -7.46 22.97
C PHE A 102 -12.95 -7.00 22.30
N SER A 103 -14.10 -7.45 22.81
CA SER A 103 -15.41 -7.06 22.30
C SER A 103 -15.64 -5.57 22.45
N ASP A 104 -15.25 -4.96 23.58
CA ASP A 104 -15.39 -3.51 23.78
C ASP A 104 -14.51 -2.73 22.80
N VAL A 105 -13.27 -3.15 22.55
CA VAL A 105 -12.39 -2.50 21.58
C VAL A 105 -12.94 -2.64 20.15
N PHE A 106 -13.50 -3.80 19.80
CA PHE A 106 -14.03 -4.05 18.46
C PHE A 106 -15.41 -3.40 18.25
N MET A 107 -16.32 -3.49 19.21
CA MET A 107 -17.69 -2.94 19.16
C MET A 107 -17.75 -1.44 19.46
N SER A 108 -16.80 -0.86 20.20
CA SER A 108 -16.76 0.61 20.42
C SER A 108 -16.46 1.42 19.15
N GLY A 109 -16.31 0.76 17.99
CA GLY A 109 -16.04 1.42 16.73
C GLY A 109 -14.62 1.97 16.65
N SER A 110 -13.65 1.29 17.28
CA SER A 110 -12.24 1.74 17.31
C SER A 110 -11.62 1.78 15.90
N ILE A 111 -11.74 2.94 15.24
CA ILE A 111 -11.12 3.27 13.94
C ILE A 111 -9.65 2.85 13.90
N LYS A 112 -8.96 2.93 15.04
CA LYS A 112 -7.53 2.59 15.18
C LYS A 112 -7.22 1.11 14.90
N VAL A 113 -8.18 0.21 15.04
CA VAL A 113 -7.98 -1.23 14.83
C VAL A 113 -8.29 -1.62 13.39
N TYR A 114 -9.48 -1.30 12.88
CA TYR A 114 -9.85 -1.75 11.54
C TYR A 114 -9.20 -0.93 10.43
N THR A 115 -8.79 0.33 10.64
CA THR A 115 -8.03 1.10 9.63
C THR A 115 -6.76 0.38 9.16
N PRO A 116 -5.79 0.05 10.05
CA PRO A 116 -4.57 -0.62 9.60
C PRO A 116 -4.84 -2.01 9.02
N ILE A 117 -5.80 -2.76 9.57
CA ILE A 117 -6.17 -4.09 9.06
C ILE A 117 -6.76 -3.99 7.63
N SER A 118 -7.70 -3.07 7.43
CA SER A 118 -8.32 -2.81 6.12
C SER A 118 -7.29 -2.38 5.09
N PHE A 119 -6.34 -1.54 5.51
CA PHE A 119 -5.29 -1.05 4.63
C PHE A 119 -4.34 -2.19 4.22
N VAL A 120 -3.89 -3.00 5.17
CA VAL A 120 -3.06 -4.18 4.88
C VAL A 120 -3.78 -5.12 3.90
N LEU A 121 -5.05 -5.47 4.19
CA LEU A 121 -5.85 -6.32 3.30
C LEU A 121 -5.99 -5.72 1.90
N ALA A 122 -6.27 -4.42 1.82
CA ALA A 122 -6.38 -3.72 0.53
C ALA A 122 -5.08 -3.78 -0.27
N VAL A 123 -3.94 -3.55 0.38
CA VAL A 123 -2.62 -3.65 -0.25
C VAL A 123 -2.38 -5.07 -0.77
N PHE A 124 -2.67 -6.10 0.02
CA PHE A 124 -2.53 -7.50 -0.39
C PHE A 124 -3.36 -7.84 -1.63
N VAL A 125 -4.61 -7.38 -1.68
CA VAL A 125 -5.48 -7.58 -2.85
C VAL A 125 -5.01 -6.77 -4.07
N ALA A 126 -4.40 -5.61 -3.85
CA ALA A 126 -3.92 -4.74 -4.91
C ALA A 126 -2.54 -5.14 -5.49
N ILE A 127 -1.80 -6.07 -4.87
CA ILE A 127 -0.49 -6.58 -5.35
C ILE A 127 -0.45 -6.85 -6.87
N PRO A 128 -1.39 -7.60 -7.49
CA PRO A 128 -1.34 -7.86 -8.93
C PRO A 128 -1.37 -6.56 -9.76
N PHE A 129 -2.11 -5.54 -9.33
CA PHE A 129 -2.16 -4.25 -10.01
C PHE A 129 -0.85 -3.46 -9.92
N TYR A 130 -0.10 -3.62 -8.82
CA TYR A 130 1.24 -3.04 -8.68
C TYR A 130 2.27 -3.74 -9.58
N ASN A 131 2.21 -5.07 -9.65
CA ASN A 131 3.17 -5.89 -10.39
C ASN A 131 2.89 -5.86 -11.90
N GLN A 132 1.62 -5.85 -12.30
CA GLN A 132 1.17 -5.90 -13.68
C GLN A 132 0.43 -4.60 -14.05
N TRP A 133 1.01 -3.46 -13.67
CA TRP A 133 0.38 -2.16 -13.83
C TRP A 133 0.14 -1.79 -15.31
N GLU A 134 0.99 -2.25 -16.23
CA GLU A 134 0.82 -2.04 -17.68
C GLU A 134 -0.41 -2.77 -18.21
N THR A 135 -0.54 -4.07 -17.92
CA THR A 135 -1.71 -4.88 -18.26
C THR A 135 -2.97 -4.33 -17.59
N SER A 136 -2.87 -3.90 -16.33
CA SER A 136 -3.99 -3.30 -15.61
C SER A 136 -4.46 -2.00 -16.26
N LEU A 137 -3.53 -1.14 -16.72
CA LEU A 137 -3.87 0.06 -17.47
C LEU A 137 -4.57 -0.27 -18.79
N LEU A 138 -4.07 -1.27 -19.52
CA LEU A 138 -4.69 -1.74 -20.76
C LEU A 138 -6.05 -2.38 -20.51
N PHE A 139 -6.26 -3.07 -19.40
CA PHE A 139 -7.55 -3.63 -19.04
C PHE A 139 -8.61 -2.54 -18.83
N PHE A 140 -8.25 -1.42 -18.17
CA PHE A 140 -9.21 -0.33 -17.91
C PHE A 140 -9.34 0.69 -19.05
N PHE A 141 -8.26 0.95 -19.81
CA PHE A 141 -8.20 2.03 -20.80
C PHE A 141 -7.78 1.57 -22.20
N GLY A 142 -7.48 0.28 -22.37
CA GLY A 142 -7.11 -0.30 -23.65
C GLY A 142 -8.28 -0.28 -24.63
N ARG A 143 -7.93 -0.29 -25.91
CA ARG A 143 -8.91 -0.33 -27.01
C ARG A 143 -9.19 -1.78 -27.36
N ASN A 144 -10.46 -2.08 -27.64
CA ASN A 144 -10.90 -3.37 -28.19
C ASN A 144 -10.16 -3.69 -29.50
N SER A 145 -9.76 -4.96 -29.63
CA SER A 145 -9.04 -5.54 -30.75
C SER A 145 -10.01 -5.84 -31.89
N GLY A 146 -11.31 -5.93 -31.57
CA GLY A 146 -12.35 -6.33 -32.51
C GLY A 146 -12.36 -7.83 -32.78
N ILE A 147 -11.53 -8.60 -32.08
CA ILE A 147 -11.45 -10.06 -32.16
C ILE A 147 -11.93 -10.60 -30.82
N THR A 148 -13.05 -11.32 -30.83
CA THR A 148 -13.57 -12.03 -29.66
C THR A 148 -13.08 -13.47 -29.65
N GLU A 149 -12.68 -13.95 -28.48
CA GLU A 149 -12.29 -15.35 -28.31
C GLU A 149 -13.50 -16.28 -28.42
N THR A 150 -13.27 -17.50 -28.89
CA THR A 150 -14.34 -18.46 -29.20
C THR A 150 -14.99 -19.07 -27.95
N ILE A 151 -14.28 -19.11 -26.81
CA ILE A 151 -14.70 -19.86 -25.62
C ILE A 151 -15.59 -19.00 -24.71
N PHE A 152 -15.14 -17.81 -24.33
CA PHE A 152 -15.87 -16.94 -23.41
C PHE A 152 -16.48 -15.70 -24.08
N GLY A 153 -16.23 -15.49 -25.38
CA GLY A 153 -16.76 -14.35 -26.13
C GLY A 153 -16.19 -13.00 -25.70
N ASN A 154 -15.13 -12.99 -24.88
CA ASN A 154 -14.44 -11.77 -24.47
C ASN A 154 -13.56 -11.24 -25.61
N ASP A 155 -13.40 -9.92 -25.68
CA ASP A 155 -12.44 -9.32 -26.61
C ASP A 155 -11.01 -9.75 -26.21
N THR A 156 -10.20 -10.16 -27.18
CA THR A 156 -8.83 -10.64 -26.95
C THR A 156 -7.83 -9.54 -26.59
N SER A 157 -8.33 -8.32 -26.37
CA SER A 157 -7.54 -7.19 -25.86
C SER A 157 -7.25 -7.35 -24.38
N PHE A 158 -6.11 -7.99 -24.12
CA PHE A 158 -5.36 -7.98 -22.84
C PHE A 158 -6.03 -8.69 -21.66
#